data_AF-A0A1V5BLJ5-F1
#
_entry.id   AF-A0A1V5BLJ5-F1
#
_cell.length_a   1.000
_cell.length_b   1.000
_cell.length_c   1.000
_cell.angle_alpha   90.00
_cell.angle_beta   90.00
_cell.angle_gamma   90.00
#
_symmetry.space_group_name_H-M   'P 1'
#
loop_
_entity.id
_entity.type
_entity.pdbx_description
1 polymer ?
#
loop_
_entity_poly.entity_id
_entity_poly.type
_entity_poly.pdbx_seq_one_letter_code
_entity_poly.pdbx_strand_id
1 'polypeptide(L)'
;MSNIQGGDGLSDRNGILAKVRLDFRGAGKPGRFLFGGKSTDKAAEEAREQQVAVFRNVPIQGIQIIDIDVSTEVYTVYDDIANAEIAYAPLVLTVKADGLENIIQFVAREDFRKIEILDPASISQSHSEIERLFFKIHEEMKEFRSWLERKYNLK
;
A
#
# COMPACT_ATOMS: atom_id res chain seq x y z
N MET A 1 10.64 11.57 50.26
CA MET A 1 11.50 11.14 49.13
C MET A 1 10.65 10.24 48.25
N SER A 2 10.13 10.79 47.15
CA SER A 2 9.26 10.11 46.20
C SER A 2 10.11 9.40 45.15
N ASN A 3 10.09 8.06 45.16
CA ASN A 3 10.69 7.26 44.10
C ASN A 3 9.88 7.41 42.82
N ILE A 4 10.45 8.14 41.85
CA ILE A 4 10.09 8.07 40.45
C ILE A 4 10.92 6.93 39.86
N GLN A 5 10.31 5.75 39.72
CA GLN A 5 10.74 4.76 38.72
C GLN A 5 9.76 4.97 37.55
N GLY A 6 10.16 5.66 36.48
CA GLY A 6 11.10 5.09 35.53
C GLY A 6 10.35 4.09 34.66
N GLY A 7 9.31 4.57 33.96
CA GLY A 7 8.54 3.78 33.00
C GLY A 7 9.47 3.39 31.86
N ASP A 8 9.88 2.13 31.89
CA ASP A 8 10.83 1.52 30.98
C ASP A 8 10.28 1.58 29.54
N GLY A 9 11.01 2.24 28.65
CA GLY A 9 10.69 2.43 27.22
C GLY A 9 10.83 1.16 26.38
N LEU A 10 10.45 0.00 26.93
CA LEU A 10 10.48 -1.30 26.26
C LEU A 10 9.30 -1.51 25.31
N SER A 11 8.21 -0.77 25.47
CA SER A 11 7.02 -0.84 24.61
C SER A 11 7.16 -0.13 23.27
N ASP A 12 8.17 0.73 23.11
CA ASP A 12 8.34 1.51 21.87
C ASP A 12 9.00 0.72 20.72
N ARG A 13 9.61 -0.44 21.04
CA ARG A 13 10.31 -1.32 20.09
C ARG A 13 9.44 -2.45 19.50
N ASN A 14 8.18 -2.56 19.88
CA ASN A 14 7.31 -3.59 19.32
C ASN A 14 6.78 -3.14 17.96
N GLY A 15 7.09 -3.90 16.90
CA GLY A 15 6.56 -3.72 15.55
C GLY A 15 7.62 -3.78 14.45
N ILE A 16 7.17 -3.80 13.21
CA ILE A 16 7.98 -3.85 12.00
C ILE A 16 7.83 -2.51 11.28
N LEU A 17 8.91 -1.74 11.21
CA LEU A 17 8.97 -0.50 10.43
C LEU A 17 9.29 -0.83 8.98
N ALA A 18 8.44 -0.41 8.05
CA ALA A 18 8.60 -0.68 6.64
C ALA A 18 8.30 0.55 5.77
N LYS A 19 9.01 0.68 4.67
CA LYS A 19 8.67 1.57 3.55
C LYS A 19 7.97 0.78 2.46
N VAL A 20 6.77 1.20 2.10
CA VAL A 20 5.95 0.58 1.06
C VAL A 20 5.78 1.57 -0.08
N ARG A 21 6.16 1.19 -1.29
CA ARG A 21 5.90 1.96 -2.50
C ARG A 21 4.67 1.42 -3.23
N LEU A 22 3.72 2.32 -3.47
CA LEU A 22 2.52 2.10 -4.27
C LEU A 22 2.55 3.05 -5.47
N ASP A 23 2.20 2.57 -6.65
CA ASP A 23 2.15 3.38 -7.87
C ASP A 23 0.72 3.37 -8.44
N PHE A 24 0.02 4.48 -8.29
CA PHE A 24 -1.39 4.61 -8.68
C PHE A 24 -1.52 4.85 -10.18
N ARG A 25 -2.28 3.99 -10.85
CA ARG A 25 -2.51 4.04 -12.29
C ARG A 25 -3.54 5.11 -12.66
N GLY A 26 -3.20 5.97 -13.63
CA GLY A 26 -4.17 6.83 -14.32
C GLY A 26 -4.91 6.06 -15.40
N ALA A 27 -6.19 5.75 -15.19
CA ALA A 27 -7.03 5.16 -16.23
C ALA A 27 -7.51 6.24 -17.21
N GLY A 28 -6.66 6.64 -18.16
CA GLY A 28 -7.10 7.44 -19.29
C GLY A 28 -8.06 6.62 -20.16
N LYS A 29 -9.27 7.12 -20.41
CA LYS A 29 -10.13 6.49 -21.43
C LYS A 29 -9.45 6.67 -22.79
N PRO A 30 -9.17 5.59 -23.55
CA PRO A 30 -8.67 5.74 -24.91
C PRO A 30 -9.82 6.31 -25.77
N GLY A 31 -9.68 7.57 -26.17
CA GLY A 31 -10.57 8.23 -27.11
C GLY A 31 -11.29 9.44 -26.55
N ARG A 32 -10.73 10.64 -26.78
CA ARG A 32 -11.26 11.62 -27.75
C ARG A 32 -10.32 12.82 -27.76
N PHE A 33 -9.57 12.98 -28.85
CA PHE A 33 -9.14 14.30 -29.29
C PHE A 33 -10.39 15.17 -29.36
N LEU A 34 -10.56 16.11 -28.43
CA LEU A 34 -11.31 17.38 -28.51
C LEU A 34 -11.21 18.05 -27.12
N PHE A 35 -10.31 19.04 -26.99
CA PHE A 35 -10.30 20.11 -25.99
C PHE A 35 -10.89 19.80 -24.58
N GLY A 36 -10.04 19.43 -23.61
CA GLY A 36 -10.36 19.57 -22.18
C GLY A 36 -10.49 18.30 -21.32
N GLY A 37 -10.23 17.10 -21.86
CA GLY A 37 -10.14 15.87 -21.05
C GLY A 37 -8.88 15.86 -20.16
N LYS A 38 -8.98 15.37 -18.91
CA LYS A 38 -7.82 15.24 -18.00
C LYS A 38 -6.76 14.35 -18.67
N SER A 39 -5.49 14.78 -18.66
CA SER A 39 -4.38 13.92 -19.07
C SER A 39 -4.33 12.67 -18.20
N THR A 40 -3.82 11.56 -18.74
CA THR A 40 -3.54 10.33 -17.98
C THR A 40 -2.77 10.62 -16.69
N ASP A 41 -1.87 11.59 -16.75
CA ASP A 41 -1.02 12.03 -15.64
C ASP A 41 -1.85 12.64 -14.51
N LYS A 42 -2.76 13.57 -14.86
CA LYS A 42 -3.67 14.19 -13.89
C LYS A 42 -4.62 13.15 -13.29
N ALA A 43 -5.06 12.16 -14.06
CA ALA A 43 -5.89 11.08 -13.54
C ALA A 43 -5.11 10.18 -12.55
N ALA A 44 -3.83 9.91 -12.81
CA ALA A 44 -2.97 9.17 -11.90
C ALA A 44 -2.74 9.96 -10.60
N GLU A 45 -2.47 11.26 -10.72
CA GLU A 45 -2.27 12.16 -9.58
C GLU A 45 -3.52 12.26 -8.69
N GLU A 46 -4.70 12.44 -9.28
CA GLU A 46 -5.97 12.45 -8.55
C GLU A 46 -6.24 11.12 -7.83
N ALA A 47 -5.90 9.99 -8.45
CA ALA A 47 -6.00 8.68 -7.82
C ALA A 47 -5.07 8.56 -6.60
N ARG A 48 -3.82 9.05 -6.71
CA ARG A 48 -2.88 9.13 -5.59
C ARG A 48 -3.42 10.03 -4.47
N GLU A 49 -3.92 11.22 -4.79
CA GLU A 49 -4.47 12.16 -3.81
C GLU A 49 -5.64 11.58 -3.02
N GLN A 50 -6.55 10.87 -3.69
CA GLN A 50 -7.64 10.16 -3.04
C GLN A 50 -7.13 9.11 -2.05
N GLN A 51 -6.10 8.35 -2.43
CA GLN A 51 -5.54 7.30 -1.60
C GLN A 51 -4.75 7.88 -0.41
N VAL A 52 -4.04 9.00 -0.61
CA VAL A 52 -3.44 9.79 0.48
C VAL A 52 -4.50 10.23 1.48
N ALA A 53 -5.66 10.71 1.02
CA ALA A 53 -6.76 11.09 1.90
C ALA A 53 -7.31 9.90 2.68
N VAL A 54 -7.41 8.72 2.07
CA VAL A 54 -7.80 7.48 2.77
C VAL A 54 -6.77 7.14 3.85
N PHE A 55 -5.48 7.06 3.52
CA PHE A 55 -4.44 6.72 4.49
C PHE A 55 -4.38 7.69 5.67
N ARG A 56 -4.59 8.98 5.46
CA ARG A 56 -4.58 9.97 6.55
C ARG A 56 -5.75 9.88 7.51
N ASN A 57 -6.91 9.39 7.04
CA ASN A 57 -8.17 9.54 7.77
C ASN A 57 -8.82 8.21 8.15
N VAL A 58 -8.43 7.10 7.52
CA VAL A 58 -9.00 5.78 7.76
C VAL A 58 -8.01 4.95 8.57
N PRO A 59 -8.37 4.55 9.81
CA PRO A 59 -7.51 3.70 10.61
C PRO A 59 -7.42 2.31 9.97
N ILE A 60 -6.20 1.78 9.93
CA ILE A 60 -5.91 0.43 9.44
C ILE A 60 -5.48 -0.39 10.66
N GLN A 61 -6.17 -1.52 10.89
CA GLN A 61 -5.88 -2.35 12.05
C GLN A 61 -4.44 -2.88 12.02
N GLY A 62 -3.75 -2.78 13.16
CA GLY A 62 -2.39 -3.27 13.32
C GLY A 62 -1.33 -2.49 12.53
N ILE A 63 -1.69 -1.31 12.00
CA ILE A 63 -0.80 -0.42 11.25
C ILE A 63 -0.86 0.99 11.80
N GLN A 64 0.32 1.56 12.03
CA GLN A 64 0.52 2.99 12.23
C GLN A 64 1.18 3.59 10.99
N ILE A 65 0.58 4.62 10.41
CA ILE A 65 1.20 5.39 9.33
C ILE A 65 2.09 6.47 9.97
N ILE A 66 3.39 6.39 9.69
CA ILE A 66 4.41 7.30 10.23
C ILE A 66 4.62 8.47 9.29
N ASP A 67 4.70 8.19 7.98
CA ASP A 67 4.96 9.21 6.96
C ASP A 67 4.32 8.83 5.62
N ILE A 68 4.01 9.85 4.83
CA ILE A 68 3.44 9.74 3.49
C ILE A 68 4.22 10.67 2.57
N ASP A 69 5.07 10.09 1.72
CA ASP A 69 5.90 10.81 0.76
C ASP A 69 5.33 10.70 -0.66
N VAL A 70 5.17 11.87 -1.28
CA VAL A 70 4.60 12.08 -2.62
C VAL A 70 5.54 12.87 -3.53
N SER A 71 6.81 12.98 -3.15
CA SER A 71 7.82 13.79 -3.86
C SER A 71 8.22 13.20 -5.21
N THR A 72 7.97 11.92 -5.44
CA THR A 72 8.30 11.28 -6.72
C THR A 72 7.30 11.69 -7.79
N GLU A 73 7.81 12.23 -8.89
CA GLU A 73 7.00 12.69 -10.02
C GLU A 73 6.23 11.55 -10.72
N VAL A 74 5.12 11.92 -11.35
CA VAL A 74 4.33 11.02 -12.20
C VAL A 74 5.18 10.61 -13.40
N TYR A 75 5.13 9.33 -13.75
CA TYR A 75 5.85 8.80 -14.91
C TYR A 75 4.91 8.01 -15.82
N THR A 76 5.25 7.94 -17.10
CA THR A 76 4.50 7.18 -18.10
C THR A 76 5.29 5.94 -18.53
N VAL A 77 4.57 4.85 -18.75
CA VAL A 77 5.09 3.60 -19.31
C VAL A 77 4.21 3.22 -20.48
N TYR A 78 4.83 2.83 -21.59
CA TYR A 78 4.11 2.25 -22.70
C TYR A 78 3.76 0.78 -22.39
N ASP A 79 2.48 0.46 -22.44
CA ASP A 79 1.97 -0.90 -22.27
C ASP A 79 1.72 -1.52 -23.63
N ASP A 80 2.55 -2.50 -24.00
CA ASP A 80 2.48 -3.21 -25.28
C ASP A 80 1.18 -4.01 -25.45
N ILE A 81 0.57 -4.47 -24.35
CA ILE A 81 -0.67 -5.27 -24.38
C ILE A 81 -1.86 -4.36 -24.61
N ALA A 82 -1.90 -3.22 -23.92
CA ALA A 82 -2.93 -2.21 -24.10
C ALA A 82 -2.71 -1.32 -25.33
N ASN A 83 -1.52 -1.36 -25.93
CA ASN A 83 -1.05 -0.47 -26.99
C ASN A 83 -1.30 1.02 -26.64
N ALA A 84 -0.93 1.41 -25.42
CA ALA A 84 -1.22 2.73 -24.87
C ALA A 84 -0.17 3.18 -23.84
N GLU A 85 0.01 4.50 -23.73
CA GLU A 85 0.75 5.09 -22.61
C GLU A 85 -0.10 5.07 -21.33
N ILE A 86 0.50 4.60 -20.24
CA ILE A 86 -0.11 4.54 -18.92
C ILE A 86 0.71 5.41 -17.98
N ALA A 87 0.07 6.38 -17.35
CA ALA A 87 0.67 7.18 -16.29
C ALA A 87 0.53 6.51 -14.92
N TYR A 88 1.57 6.65 -14.09
CA TYR A 88 1.63 6.16 -12.72
C TYR A 88 2.09 7.28 -11.78
N ALA A 89 1.37 7.47 -10.69
CA ALA A 89 1.68 8.43 -9.64
C ALA A 89 2.20 7.70 -8.38
N PRO A 90 3.50 7.78 -8.05
CA PRO A 90 4.07 7.05 -6.93
C PRO A 90 3.71 7.65 -5.56
N LEU A 91 3.63 6.78 -4.57
CA LEU A 91 3.43 7.08 -3.16
C LEU A 91 4.33 6.17 -2.33
N VAL A 92 5.08 6.74 -1.40
CA VAL A 92 5.86 5.96 -0.42
C VAL A 92 5.27 6.16 0.96
N LEU A 93 4.78 5.08 1.55
CA LEU A 93 4.30 5.04 2.93
C LEU A 93 5.42 4.53 3.82
N THR A 94 5.70 5.25 4.91
CA THR A 94 6.45 4.67 6.03
C THR A 94 5.43 4.22 7.07
N VAL A 95 5.40 2.92 7.37
CA VAL A 95 4.43 2.31 8.28
C VAL A 95 5.13 1.52 9.37
N LYS A 96 4.55 1.50 10.56
CA LYS A 96 4.90 0.57 11.64
C LYS A 96 3.77 -0.43 11.80
N ALA A 97 4.06 -1.71 11.60
CA ALA A 97 3.09 -2.79 11.68
C ALA A 97 3.29 -3.60 12.97
N ASP A 98 2.21 -3.99 13.65
CA ASP A 98 2.32 -4.78 14.88
C ASP A 98 2.77 -6.24 14.62
N GLY A 99 2.65 -6.70 13.39
CA GLY A 99 2.98 -8.05 12.94
C GLY A 99 3.11 -8.13 11.42
N LEU A 100 3.77 -9.18 10.93
CA LEU A 100 4.05 -9.36 9.50
C LEU A 100 2.77 -9.60 8.69
N GLU A 101 1.76 -10.21 9.30
CA GLU A 101 0.43 -10.42 8.71
C GLU A 101 -0.22 -9.10 8.30
N ASN A 102 -0.04 -8.02 9.08
CA ASN A 102 -0.65 -6.73 8.77
C ASN A 102 0.02 -6.03 7.58
N ILE A 103 1.26 -6.40 7.24
CA ILE A 103 1.95 -5.88 6.04
C ILE A 103 1.34 -6.45 4.75
N ILE A 104 0.80 -7.67 4.81
CA ILE A 104 0.28 -8.38 3.63
C ILE A 104 -0.82 -7.60 2.91
N GLN A 105 -1.66 -6.84 3.63
CA GLN A 105 -2.72 -6.02 3.03
C GLN A 105 -2.19 -4.92 2.09
N PHE A 106 -0.93 -4.52 2.24
CA PHE A 106 -0.28 -3.59 1.32
C PHE A 106 0.32 -4.32 0.11
N VAL A 107 0.95 -5.47 0.36
CA VAL A 107 1.62 -6.28 -0.66
C VAL A 107 0.62 -6.89 -1.65
N ALA A 108 -0.58 -7.22 -1.18
CA ALA A 108 -1.64 -7.81 -2.00
C ALA A 108 -2.31 -6.80 -2.96
N ARG A 109 -2.03 -5.51 -2.85
CA ARG A 109 -2.67 -4.48 -3.70
C ARG A 109 -2.12 -4.51 -5.12
N GLU A 110 -2.99 -4.23 -6.10
CA GLU A 110 -2.57 -4.14 -7.51
C GLU A 110 -1.57 -3.00 -7.79
N ASP A 111 -1.60 -1.94 -6.96
CA ASP A 111 -0.70 -0.80 -7.06
C ASP A 111 0.63 -1.01 -6.31
N PHE A 112 0.83 -2.15 -5.63
CA PHE A 112 2.07 -2.46 -4.92
C PHE A 112 3.26 -2.56 -5.88
N ARG A 113 4.39 -1.95 -5.50
CA ARG A 113 5.64 -2.03 -6.27
C ARG A 113 6.81 -2.60 -5.50
N LYS A 114 7.03 -2.12 -4.28
CA LYS A 114 8.19 -2.53 -3.47
C LYS A 114 7.87 -2.36 -1.99
N ILE A 115 8.47 -3.22 -1.18
CA ILE A 115 8.61 -3.02 0.26
C ILE A 115 10.09 -3.06 0.66
N GLU A 116 10.43 -2.29 1.68
CA GLU A 116 11.72 -2.31 2.35
C GLU A 116 11.48 -2.35 3.87
N ILE A 117 11.98 -3.38 4.54
CA ILE A 117 11.95 -3.46 6.00
C ILE A 117 13.11 -2.64 6.55
N LEU A 118 12.78 -1.64 7.38
CA LEU A 118 13.75 -0.74 7.99
C LEU A 118 14.20 -1.22 9.36
N ASP A 119 13.27 -1.76 10.15
CA ASP A 119 13.51 -2.29 11.49
C ASP A 119 12.44 -3.36 11.81
N PRO A 120 12.77 -4.45 12.53
CA PRO A 120 14.10 -4.82 13.00
C PRO A 120 15.00 -5.39 11.88
N ALA A 121 16.32 -5.42 12.13
CA ALA A 121 17.30 -6.04 11.22
C ALA A 121 17.07 -7.56 11.01
N SER A 122 16.38 -8.21 11.94
CA SER A 122 15.97 -9.61 11.85
C SER A 122 14.62 -9.81 12.53
N ILE A 123 13.75 -10.61 11.93
CA ILE A 123 12.44 -10.93 12.48
C ILE A 123 12.45 -12.38 12.96
N SER A 124 12.11 -12.59 14.24
CA SER A 124 11.81 -13.91 14.81
C SER A 124 10.31 -14.03 15.01
N GLN A 125 9.72 -15.17 14.66
CA GLN A 125 8.28 -15.42 14.77
C GLN A 125 8.02 -16.75 15.45
N SER A 126 7.03 -16.78 16.33
CA SER A 126 6.42 -17.99 16.87
C SER A 126 5.61 -18.73 15.80
N HIS A 127 5.31 -20.00 16.04
CA HIS A 127 4.42 -20.77 15.16
C HIS A 127 3.06 -20.09 14.97
N SER A 128 2.49 -19.52 16.04
CA SER A 128 1.18 -18.87 15.97
C SER A 128 1.17 -17.60 15.10
N GLU A 129 2.29 -16.86 15.06
CA GLU A 129 2.44 -15.68 14.19
C GLU A 129 2.57 -16.09 12.73
N ILE A 130 3.33 -17.17 12.46
CA ILE A 130 3.44 -17.74 11.12
C ILE A 130 2.08 -18.28 10.63
N GLU A 131 1.30 -18.92 11.49
CA GLU A 131 -0.06 -19.36 11.17
C GLU A 131 -0.98 -18.18 10.82
N ARG A 132 -0.93 -17.08 11.59
CA ARG A 132 -1.68 -15.85 11.29
C ARG A 132 -1.27 -15.25 9.95
N LEU A 133 0.03 -15.24 9.64
CA LEU A 133 0.55 -14.79 8.36
C LEU A 133 -0.02 -15.62 7.20
N PHE A 134 0.04 -16.95 7.29
CA PHE A 134 -0.50 -17.82 6.24
C PHE A 134 -2.01 -17.67 6.08
N PHE A 135 -2.74 -17.52 7.19
CA PHE A 135 -4.17 -17.25 7.15
C PHE A 135 -4.47 -15.93 6.43
N LYS A 136 -3.73 -14.86 6.74
CA LYS A 136 -3.93 -13.55 6.09
C LYS A 136 -3.62 -13.60 4.59
N ILE A 137 -2.56 -14.31 4.19
CA ILE A 137 -2.25 -14.54 2.77
C ILE A 137 -3.41 -15.27 2.08
N HIS A 138 -3.96 -16.31 2.70
CA HIS A 138 -5.10 -17.03 2.15
C HIS A 138 -6.34 -16.14 1.99
N GLU A 139 -6.64 -15.30 2.98
CA GLU A 139 -7.74 -14.33 2.90
C GLU A 139 -7.57 -13.38 1.72
N GLU A 140 -6.41 -12.73 1.58
CA GLU A 140 -6.17 -11.81 0.45
C GLU A 140 -6.27 -12.53 -0.90
N MET A 141 -5.75 -13.76 -1.02
CA MET A 141 -5.87 -14.55 -2.24
C MET A 141 -7.34 -14.89 -2.56
N LYS A 142 -8.14 -15.21 -1.54
CA LYS A 142 -9.56 -15.51 -1.69
C LYS A 142 -10.33 -14.25 -2.12
N GLU A 143 -10.05 -13.11 -1.49
CA GLU A 143 -10.65 -11.83 -1.85
C GLU A 143 -10.31 -11.43 -3.28
N PHE A 144 -9.04 -11.55 -3.67
CA PHE A 144 -8.58 -11.30 -5.03
C PHE A 144 -9.30 -12.20 -6.04
N ARG A 145 -9.42 -13.50 -5.76
CA ARG A 145 -10.18 -14.43 -6.61
C ARG A 145 -11.65 -14.02 -6.72
N SER A 146 -12.31 -13.72 -5.61
CA SER A 146 -13.72 -13.29 -5.61
C SER A 146 -13.91 -11.95 -6.33
N TRP A 147 -12.94 -11.05 -6.30
CA TRP A 147 -12.95 -9.84 -7.11
C TRP A 147 -12.83 -10.16 -8.61
N LEU A 148 -11.92 -11.04 -9.01
CA LEU A 148 -11.78 -11.50 -10.40
C LEU A 148 -13.07 -12.16 -10.89
N GLU A 149 -13.63 -13.10 -10.13
CA GLU A 149 -14.89 -13.78 -10.48
C GLU A 149 -16.01 -12.78 -10.72
N ARG A 150 -16.18 -11.78 -9.84
CA ARG A 150 -17.16 -10.71 -10.06
C ARG A 150 -16.87 -9.91 -11.32
N LYS A 151 -15.62 -9.52 -11.56
CA LYS A 151 -15.21 -8.76 -12.74
C LYS A 151 -15.47 -9.49 -14.05
N TYR A 152 -15.32 -10.82 -14.08
CA TYR A 152 -15.50 -11.64 -15.29
C TYR A 152 -16.90 -12.24 -15.44
N ASN A 153 -17.64 -12.47 -14.34
CA ASN A 153 -19.03 -12.97 -14.38
C ASN A 153 -20.08 -11.87 -14.59
N LEU A 154 -19.66 -10.60 -14.62
CA LEU A 154 -20.50 -9.45 -15.01
C LEU A 154 -20.51 -9.21 -16.54
N LYS A 155 -20.02 -10.17 -17.34
CA LYS A 155 -20.14 -10.19 -18.81
C LYS A 155 -21.19 -11.20 -19.28
#